data_AF-A0A9E5LIB7-F1
#
_entry.id   AF-A0A9E5LIB7-F1
#
_cell.length_a   1.000
_cell.length_b   1.000
_cell.length_c   1.000
_cell.angle_alpha   90.00
_cell.angle_beta   90.00
_cell.angle_gamma   90.00
#
_symmetry.space_group_name_H-M   'P 1'
#
loop_
_entity.id
_entity.type
_entity.pdbx_description
1 polymer ?
#
loop_
_entity_poly.entity_id
_entity_poly.type
_entity_poly.pdbx_seq_one_letter_code
_entity_poly.pdbx_strand_id
1 'polypeptide(L)' 'KLGATQKLVLELIRENPRCTQKYIVDTIGKDQGQVAKAINRLIELGLITKKGVQLSAQ' A
#
# COMPACT_ATOMS: atom_id res chain seq x y z
N LYS A 1 -6.77 12.76 -6.95
CA LYS A 1 -7.28 12.64 -5.55
C LYS A 1 -7.30 11.16 -5.17
N LEU A 2 -6.80 10.79 -3.98
CA LEU A 2 -6.78 9.38 -3.54
C LEU A 2 -8.17 8.91 -3.09
N GLY A 3 -8.55 7.70 -3.47
CA GLY A 3 -9.73 7.01 -2.94
C GLY A 3 -9.52 6.48 -1.52
N ALA A 4 -10.60 6.05 -0.84
CA ALA A 4 -10.54 5.62 0.56
C ALA A 4 -9.52 4.48 0.79
N THR A 5 -9.54 3.43 -0.04
CA THR A 5 -8.59 2.32 0.06
C THR A 5 -7.14 2.77 -0.16
N GLN A 6 -6.90 3.68 -1.11
CA GLN A 6 -5.54 4.19 -1.38
C GLN A 6 -5.00 5.01 -0.20
N LYS A 7 -5.85 5.82 0.44
CA LYS A 7 -5.48 6.59 1.64
C LYS A 7 -5.10 5.66 2.78
N LEU A 8 -5.95 4.67 3.07
CA LEU A 8 -5.72 3.70 4.13
C LEU A 8 -4.42 2.89 3.91
N VAL A 9 -4.19 2.42 2.68
CA VAL A 9 -2.95 1.71 2.31
C VAL A 9 -1.73 2.60 2.49
N LEU A 10 -1.81 3.87 2.07
CA LEU A 10 -0.71 4.82 2.23
C LEU A 10 -0.39 5.11 3.70
N GLU A 11 -1.42 5.30 4.53
CA GLU A 11 -1.28 5.52 5.99
C GLU A 11 -0.61 4.32 6.65
N LEU A 12 -1.05 3.09 6.36
CA LEU A 12 -0.42 1.89 6.93
C LEU A 12 1.05 1.72 6.53
N ILE A 13 1.42 2.05 5.29
CA ILE A 13 2.81 1.99 4.84
C ILE A 13 3.67 3.06 5.54
N ARG A 14 3.10 4.22 5.88
CA ARG A 14 3.79 5.27 6.64
C ARG A 14 4.01 4.86 8.10
N GLU A 15 3.02 4.24 8.71
CA GLU A 15 3.11 3.72 10.08
C GLU A 15 4.03 2.50 10.19
N ASN A 16 4.09 1.69 9.14
CA ASN A 16 4.83 0.43 9.10
C ASN A 16 5.76 0.39 7.87
N PRO A 17 6.85 1.16 7.86
CA PRO A 17 7.78 1.17 6.74
C PRO A 17 8.39 -0.21 6.51
N ARG A 18 8.59 -0.56 5.23
CA ARG A 18 9.07 -1.88 4.76
C ARG A 18 8.09 -3.04 5.01
N CYS A 19 6.82 -2.75 5.24
CA CYS A 19 5.78 -3.78 5.31
C CYS A 19 5.59 -4.49 3.96
N THR A 20 4.91 -5.62 3.99
CA THR A 20 4.57 -6.39 2.77
C THR A 20 3.13 -6.11 2.34
N GLN A 21 2.80 -6.44 1.09
CA GLN A 21 1.40 -6.43 0.63
C GLN A 21 0.52 -7.37 1.48
N LYS A 22 1.06 -8.52 1.89
CA LYS A 22 0.35 -9.47 2.76
C LYS A 22 -0.04 -8.83 4.09
N TYR A 23 0.89 -8.13 4.74
CA TYR A 23 0.61 -7.39 5.97
C TYR A 23 -0.57 -6.41 5.78
N ILE A 24 -0.58 -5.66 4.68
CA ILE A 24 -1.65 -4.70 4.39
C ILE A 24 -3.00 -5.42 4.20
N VAL A 25 -3.02 -6.50 3.41
CA VAL A 25 -4.22 -7.35 3.21
C VAL A 25 -4.76 -7.85 4.56
N ASP A 26 -3.89 -8.44 5.37
CA ASP A 26 -4.24 -9.01 6.67
C ASP A 26 -4.74 -7.92 7.65
N THR A 27 -4.21 -6.70 7.55
CA THR A 27 -4.56 -5.58 8.44
C THR A 27 -5.90 -4.93 8.09
N ILE A 28 -6.20 -4.73 6.80
CA ILE A 28 -7.42 -4.02 6.36
C ILE A 28 -8.58 -4.95 5.99
N GLY A 29 -8.35 -6.26 5.94
CA GLY A 29 -9.36 -7.26 5.60
C GLY A 29 -9.92 -7.13 4.18
N LYS A 30 -9.18 -6.53 3.25
CA LYS A 30 -9.57 -6.41 1.83
C LYS A 30 -8.93 -7.50 0.99
N ASP A 31 -9.56 -7.84 -0.13
CA ASP A 31 -9.01 -8.83 -1.05
C ASP A 31 -7.67 -8.37 -1.65
N GLN A 32 -6.83 -9.35 -1.98
CA GLN A 32 -5.49 -9.12 -2.50
C GLN A 32 -5.49 -8.27 -3.79
N GLY A 33 -6.53 -8.39 -4.63
CA GLY A 33 -6.64 -7.65 -5.88
C GLY A 33 -6.92 -6.16 -5.68
N GLN A 34 -7.80 -5.80 -4.74
CA GLN A 34 -8.04 -4.41 -4.36
C GLN A 34 -6.79 -3.76 -3.78
N VAL A 35 -6.08 -4.47 -2.90
CA VAL A 35 -4.84 -3.96 -2.31
C VAL A 35 -3.76 -3.79 -3.37
N ALA A 36 -3.61 -4.76 -4.29
CA ALA A 36 -2.66 -4.66 -5.39
C ALA A 36 -2.92 -3.43 -6.28
N LYS A 37 -4.18 -3.18 -6.64
CA LYS A 37 -4.58 -1.99 -7.44
C LYS A 37 -4.26 -0.69 -6.71
N ALA A 38 -4.51 -0.63 -5.40
CA ALA A 38 -4.19 0.54 -4.59
C ALA A 38 -2.68 0.79 -4.52
N ILE A 39 -1.88 -0.25 -4.24
CA ILE A 39 -0.41 -0.18 -4.21
C ILE A 39 0.14 0.30 -5.56
N ASN A 40 -0.28 -0.32 -6.65
CA ASN A 40 0.21 0.06 -7.99
C ASN A 40 -0.09 1.53 -8.28
N ARG A 41 -1.30 2.00 -7.94
CA ARG A 41 -1.65 3.42 -8.12
C ARG A 41 -0.80 4.35 -7.26
N LEU A 42 -0.47 3.96 -6.04
CA LEU A 42 0.40 4.76 -5.16
C LEU A 42 1.85 4.81 -5.67
N ILE A 43 2.35 3.73 -6.28
CA ILE A 43 3.66 3.69 -6.95
C ILE A 43 3.65 4.61 -8.18
N GLU A 44 2.62 4.53 -9.04
CA GLU A 44 2.47 5.41 -10.20
C GLU A 44 2.47 6.90 -9.84
N LEU A 45 1.94 7.23 -8.66
CA LEU A 45 1.90 8.60 -8.14
C LEU A 45 3.19 9.00 -7.41
N GLY A 46 4.17 8.11 -7.31
CA GLY A 46 5.44 8.38 -6.60
C GLY A 46 5.27 8.53 -5.09
N LEU A 47 4.17 8.04 -4.50
CA LEU A 47 3.88 8.17 -3.07
C LEU A 47 4.48 7.03 -2.24
N ILE A 48 4.71 5.88 -2.88
CA ILE A 48 5.38 4.74 -2.26
C ILE A 48 6.39 4.14 -3.25
N THR A 49 7.40 3.47 -2.72
CA THR A 49 8.34 2.64 -3.46
C THR A 49 8.22 1.19 -3.05
N LYS A 50 8.56 0.29 -3.98
CA LYS A 50 8.59 -1.15 -3.76
C LYS A 50 10.02 -1.67 -3.98
N LYS A 51 10.59 -2.33 -2.98
CA LYS A 51 11.89 -3.01 -3.06
C LYS A 51 11.68 -4.49 -2.75
N GLY A 52 11.65 -5.31 -3.80
CA GLY A 52 11.25 -6.72 -3.68
C GLY A 52 9.80 -6.82 -3.19
N VAL A 53 9.58 -7.46 -2.04
CA VAL A 53 8.25 -7.61 -1.43
C VAL A 53 7.89 -6.48 -0.46
N GLN A 54 8.86 -5.61 -0.14
CA GLN A 54 8.70 -4.54 0.85
C GLN A 54 8.22 -3.25 0.21
N LEU A 55 7.35 -2.53 0.92
CA LEU A 55 6.76 -1.26 0.53
C LEU A 55 7.22 -0.16 1.48
N SER A 56 7.47 1.04 1.00
CA SER A 56 7.86 2.18 1.83
C SER A 56 7.29 3.46 1.26
N ALA A 57 6.74 4.34 2.10
CA ALA A 57 6.27 5.64 1.67
C ALA A 57 7.48 6.54 1.35
N GLN A 58 7.28 7.48 0.41
CA GLN A 58 8.22 8.59 0.20
C GLN A 58 8.05 9.67 1.27
#